data_AF-A0A2S2PP43-F1
#
_entry.id   AF-A0A2S2PP43-F1
#
_cell.length_a   1.000
_cell.length_b   1.000
_cell.length_c   1.000
_cell.angle_alpha   90.00
_cell.angle_beta   90.00
_cell.angle_gamma   90.00
#
_symmetry.space_group_name_H-M   'P 1'
#
loop_
_entity.id
_entity.type
_entity.pdbx_description
1 polymer ?
#
loop_
_entity_poly.entity_id
_entity_poly.type
_entity_poly.pdbx_seq_one_letter_code
_entity_poly.pdbx_strand_id
1 'polypeptide(L)'
;MLLRPTLIDNSRATNKCMTLNRIGIICLVYFILNHVVRCYYMPLRAYNFPIIALHWFIDPSFLEMVIVIGGCFYIRSVASRFCALNDAWKRLPQDLEEIPGEWTQSEITMSIECLRLLHADLCEIIKVFSLGYGMILLGYITLSFISLLMFTFMYFAVNYPSFDLSFKSIIVWCFPLIHSYCQYSIFHMSIVVYASLTNEKKREIISYLRSYRISNLPFHTKLQIKMFMNQMPEFESNVMSAYGIFNINLHFVLTNLILLFSGILTLIQMKDHPTISSISKTVMVYFIKQYGNLYNHTNS
;
A
#
# COMPACT_ATOMS: atom_id res chain seq x y z
N MET A 1 -23.01 1.20 -27.65
CA MET A 1 -21.63 1.70 -27.59
C MET A 1 -20.71 0.48 -27.69
N LEU A 2 -20.40 0.06 -28.92
CA LEU A 2 -19.74 -1.22 -29.20
C LEU A 2 -18.31 -0.94 -29.66
N LEU A 3 -17.35 -1.01 -28.74
CA LEU A 3 -15.99 -1.37 -29.12
C LEU A 3 -16.05 -2.74 -29.81
N ARG A 4 -15.28 -2.94 -30.88
CA ARG A 4 -15.16 -4.23 -31.57
C ARG A 4 -14.91 -5.33 -30.52
N PRO A 5 -15.68 -6.42 -30.48
CA PRO A 5 -15.51 -7.48 -29.46
C PRO A 5 -14.11 -8.11 -29.48
N THR A 6 -13.38 -8.02 -30.59
CA THR A 6 -11.97 -8.44 -30.70
C THR A 6 -10.99 -7.59 -29.89
N LEU A 7 -11.34 -6.35 -29.53
CA LEU A 7 -10.57 -5.54 -28.56
C LEU A 7 -10.83 -5.96 -27.11
N ILE A 8 -11.89 -6.73 -26.84
CA ILE A 8 -12.33 -7.14 -25.51
C ILE A 8 -12.19 -8.66 -25.35
N ASP A 9 -11.30 -9.32 -26.12
CA ASP A 9 -11.16 -10.76 -25.99
C ASP A 9 -10.58 -11.11 -24.60
N ASN A 10 -11.45 -11.71 -23.78
CA ASN A 10 -11.41 -11.60 -22.32
C ASN A 10 -10.77 -12.82 -21.65
N SER A 11 -9.81 -13.48 -22.32
CA SER A 11 -9.07 -14.62 -21.75
C SER A 11 -8.17 -14.21 -20.56
N ARG A 12 -7.90 -12.91 -20.41
CA ARG A 12 -7.11 -12.34 -19.29
C ARG A 12 -7.93 -12.02 -18.04
N ALA A 13 -9.24 -11.81 -18.11
CA ALA A 13 -10.05 -11.44 -16.94
C ALA A 13 -10.31 -12.62 -15.99
N THR A 14 -10.53 -13.82 -16.55
CA THR A 14 -10.63 -15.06 -15.76
C THR A 14 -9.34 -15.36 -15.00
N ASN A 15 -8.18 -15.09 -15.61
CA ASN A 15 -6.88 -15.26 -14.96
C ASN A 15 -6.61 -14.20 -13.85
N LYS A 16 -7.15 -12.98 -14.00
CA LYS A 16 -7.05 -11.90 -13.00
C LYS A 16 -7.91 -12.12 -11.74
N CYS A 17 -9.12 -12.67 -11.88
CA CYS A 17 -9.98 -13.00 -10.73
C CYS A 17 -9.38 -14.14 -9.88
N MET A 18 -8.70 -15.10 -10.54
CA MET A 18 -7.99 -16.20 -9.86
C MET A 18 -6.76 -15.72 -9.07
N THR A 19 -6.14 -14.59 -9.47
CA THR A 19 -5.00 -14.00 -8.74
C THR A 19 -5.44 -13.29 -7.46
N LEU A 20 -6.64 -12.71 -7.42
CA LEU A 20 -7.17 -11.98 -6.27
C LEU A 20 -7.57 -12.90 -5.12
N ASN A 21 -8.24 -14.02 -5.44
CA ASN A 21 -8.53 -15.05 -4.43
C ASN A 21 -7.24 -15.64 -3.85
N ARG A 22 -6.19 -15.81 -4.67
CA ARG A 22 -4.86 -16.23 -4.20
C ARG A 22 -4.25 -15.25 -3.21
N ILE A 23 -4.33 -13.94 -3.45
CA ILE A 23 -3.79 -12.92 -2.53
C ILE A 23 -4.56 -12.95 -1.21
N GLY A 24 -5.89 -13.03 -1.25
CA GLY A 24 -6.71 -13.16 -0.05
C GLY A 24 -6.35 -14.39 0.78
N ILE A 25 -6.18 -15.54 0.13
CA ILE A 25 -5.77 -16.80 0.79
C ILE A 25 -4.37 -16.67 1.42
N ILE A 26 -3.40 -16.11 0.70
CA ILE A 26 -2.03 -15.91 1.22
C ILE A 26 -2.05 -15.01 2.45
N CYS A 27 -2.83 -13.92 2.42
CA CYS A 27 -2.96 -13.01 3.56
C CYS A 27 -3.64 -13.68 4.77
N LEU A 28 -4.66 -14.51 4.55
CA LEU A 28 -5.32 -15.30 5.60
C LEU A 28 -4.36 -16.31 6.23
N VAL A 29 -3.58 -17.02 5.43
CA VAL A 29 -2.56 -17.95 5.92
C VAL A 29 -1.49 -17.22 6.73
N TYR A 30 -1.01 -16.07 6.23
CA TYR A 30 -0.09 -15.21 6.96
C TYR A 30 -0.68 -14.74 8.31
N PHE A 31 -1.95 -14.36 8.35
CA PHE A 31 -2.63 -13.96 9.58
C PHE A 31 -2.62 -15.07 10.64
N ILE A 32 -3.04 -16.28 10.24
CA ILE A 32 -3.11 -17.44 11.13
C ILE A 32 -1.71 -17.78 11.64
N LEU A 33 -0.71 -17.86 10.76
CA LEU A 33 0.68 -18.13 11.13
C LEU A 33 1.22 -17.10 12.11
N ASN A 34 1.00 -15.81 11.84
CA ASN A 34 1.47 -14.73 12.71
C ASN A 34 0.83 -14.82 14.10
N HIS A 35 -0.47 -15.08 14.18
CA HIS A 35 -1.17 -15.29 15.46
C HIS A 35 -0.64 -16.50 16.24
N VAL A 36 -0.40 -17.62 15.56
CA VAL A 36 0.15 -18.84 16.18
C VAL A 36 1.56 -18.59 16.72
N VAL A 37 2.42 -17.98 15.91
CA VAL A 37 3.78 -17.56 16.30
C VAL A 37 3.73 -16.68 17.55
N ARG A 38 2.86 -15.67 17.58
CA ARG A 38 2.75 -14.78 18.72
C ARG A 38 2.26 -15.48 19.99
N CYS A 39 1.26 -16.34 19.88
CA CYS A 39 0.77 -17.13 21.03
C CYS A 39 1.86 -18.03 21.61
N TYR A 40 2.77 -18.53 20.76
CA TYR A 40 3.91 -19.33 21.19
C TYR A 40 4.99 -18.50 21.91
N TYR A 41 5.37 -17.33 21.37
CA TYR A 41 6.45 -16.51 21.95
C TYR A 41 6.00 -15.63 23.11
N MET A 42 4.72 -15.25 23.18
CA MET A 42 4.20 -14.30 24.18
C MET A 42 2.91 -14.82 24.82
N PRO A 43 2.96 -15.95 25.56
CA PRO A 43 1.79 -16.55 26.16
C PRO A 43 1.16 -15.62 27.20
N LEU A 44 -0.16 -15.45 27.12
CA LEU A 44 -0.94 -14.65 28.06
C LEU A 44 -1.04 -15.34 29.43
N ARG A 45 -0.90 -14.57 30.51
CA ARG A 45 -1.02 -15.08 31.88
C ARG A 45 -2.46 -15.46 32.26
N ALA A 46 -3.45 -14.80 31.68
CA ALA A 46 -4.86 -15.02 31.97
C ALA A 46 -5.72 -14.94 30.69
N TYR A 47 -6.50 -15.99 30.45
CA TYR A 47 -7.45 -16.07 29.33
C TYR A 47 -8.80 -15.48 29.74
N ASN A 48 -8.87 -14.15 29.83
CA ASN A 48 -10.15 -13.45 29.95
C ASN A 48 -10.60 -13.00 28.57
N PHE A 49 -11.89 -13.17 28.24
CA PHE A 49 -12.45 -12.78 26.94
C PHE A 49 -12.10 -11.33 26.51
N PRO A 50 -12.12 -10.32 27.41
CA PRO A 50 -11.69 -8.96 27.07
C PRO A 50 -10.20 -8.87 26.72
N ILE A 51 -9.34 -9.67 27.37
CA ILE A 51 -7.89 -9.68 27.12
C ILE A 51 -7.58 -10.37 25.79
N ILE A 52 -8.31 -11.45 25.47
CA ILE A 52 -8.22 -12.14 24.18
C ILE A 52 -8.67 -11.21 23.05
N ALA A 53 -9.80 -10.51 23.22
CA ALA A 53 -10.27 -9.51 22.28
C ALA A 53 -9.23 -8.38 22.11
N LEU A 54 -8.74 -7.82 23.22
CA LEU A 54 -7.69 -6.80 23.20
C LEU A 54 -6.43 -7.29 22.47
N HIS A 55 -6.02 -8.55 22.66
CA HIS A 55 -4.84 -9.12 22.03
C HIS A 55 -5.02 -9.36 20.51
N TRP A 56 -6.23 -9.67 20.04
CA TRP A 56 -6.55 -9.75 18.61
C TRP A 56 -6.61 -8.37 17.92
N PHE A 57 -6.92 -7.32 18.69
CA PHE A 57 -7.09 -5.96 18.17
C PHE A 57 -5.92 -5.01 18.45
N ILE A 58 -4.95 -5.35 19.29
CA ILE A 58 -3.85 -4.44 19.66
C ILE A 58 -2.63 -4.50 18.73
N ASP A 59 -2.11 -5.67 18.30
CA ASP A 59 -0.98 -5.67 17.34
C ASP A 59 -0.51 -7.05 16.86
N PRO A 60 -0.40 -7.33 15.54
CA PRO A 60 -0.98 -6.53 14.47
C PRO A 60 -2.49 -6.68 14.47
N SER A 61 -3.17 -5.55 14.46
CA SER A 61 -4.62 -5.57 14.52
C SER A 61 -5.18 -6.16 13.22
N PHE A 62 -6.18 -7.04 13.33
CA PHE A 62 -6.98 -7.48 12.18
C PHE A 62 -7.45 -6.29 11.31
N LEU A 63 -7.68 -5.14 11.95
CA LEU A 63 -8.00 -3.87 11.32
C LEU A 63 -6.93 -3.40 10.32
N GLU A 64 -5.65 -3.36 10.71
CA GLU A 64 -4.56 -2.96 9.80
C GLU A 64 -4.49 -3.88 8.58
N MET A 65 -4.67 -5.18 8.79
CA MET A 65 -4.71 -6.14 7.70
C MET A 65 -5.88 -5.84 6.75
N VAL A 66 -7.08 -5.59 7.27
CA VAL A 66 -8.24 -5.22 6.45
C VAL A 66 -7.98 -3.91 5.69
N ILE A 67 -7.36 -2.91 6.33
CA ILE A 67 -7.04 -1.63 5.69
C ILE A 67 -6.01 -1.82 4.57
N VAL A 68 -4.96 -2.59 4.80
CA VAL A 68 -3.90 -2.82 3.80
C VAL A 68 -4.45 -3.64 2.64
N ILE A 69 -5.16 -4.75 2.93
CA ILE A 69 -5.74 -5.60 1.89
C ILE A 69 -6.79 -4.84 1.08
N GLY A 70 -7.71 -4.14 1.74
CA GLY A 70 -8.74 -3.34 1.06
C GLY A 70 -8.14 -2.24 0.18
N GLY A 71 -7.12 -1.55 0.69
CA GLY A 71 -6.37 -0.53 -0.04
C GLY A 71 -5.67 -1.11 -1.26
N CYS A 72 -4.83 -2.13 -1.05
CA CYS A 72 -4.10 -2.79 -2.14
C CYS A 72 -5.04 -3.42 -3.18
N PHE A 73 -6.15 -4.01 -2.76
CA PHE A 73 -7.17 -4.57 -3.65
C PHE A 73 -7.72 -3.49 -4.58
N TYR A 74 -8.14 -2.36 -4.02
CA TYR A 74 -8.70 -1.27 -4.80
C TYR A 74 -7.66 -0.69 -5.76
N ILE A 75 -6.47 -0.36 -5.25
CA ILE A 75 -5.40 0.24 -6.05
C ILE A 75 -5.01 -0.69 -7.21
N ARG A 76 -4.86 -1.99 -6.95
CA ARG A 76 -4.58 -3.00 -7.97
C ARG A 76 -5.69 -3.11 -9.00
N SER A 77 -6.96 -3.04 -8.58
CA SER A 77 -8.11 -3.05 -9.49
C SER A 77 -8.03 -1.87 -10.47
N VAL A 78 -7.78 -0.66 -9.95
CA VAL A 78 -7.61 0.54 -10.78
C VAL A 78 -6.40 0.41 -11.72
N ALA A 79 -5.25 -0.02 -11.21
CA ALA A 79 -4.04 -0.27 -12.02
C ALA A 79 -4.34 -1.22 -13.19
N SER A 80 -5.11 -2.28 -12.94
CA SER A 80 -5.45 -3.28 -13.96
C SER A 80 -6.33 -2.72 -15.07
N ARG A 81 -7.14 -1.70 -14.78
CA ARG A 81 -7.97 -0.97 -15.76
C ARG A 81 -7.13 -0.01 -16.58
N PHE A 82 -6.18 0.70 -15.96
CA PHE A 82 -5.18 1.48 -16.72
C PHE A 82 -4.33 0.58 -17.62
N CYS A 83 -3.93 -0.61 -17.18
CA CYS A 83 -3.27 -1.57 -18.07
C CYS A 83 -4.14 -1.97 -19.27
N ALA A 84 -5.43 -2.26 -19.04
CA ALA A 84 -6.35 -2.60 -20.12
C ALA A 84 -6.53 -1.42 -21.11
N LEU A 85 -6.57 -0.20 -20.59
CA LEU A 85 -6.60 1.03 -21.38
C LEU A 85 -5.32 1.16 -22.24
N ASN A 86 -4.14 0.93 -21.67
CA ASN A 86 -2.87 0.96 -22.40
C ASN A 86 -2.78 -0.14 -23.45
N ASP A 87 -3.28 -1.34 -23.13
CA ASP A 87 -3.35 -2.46 -24.08
C ASP A 87 -4.31 -2.14 -25.23
N ALA A 88 -5.44 -1.47 -24.96
CA ALA A 88 -6.37 -1.02 -25.98
C ALA A 88 -5.73 0.08 -26.87
N TRP A 89 -4.98 1.01 -26.28
CA TRP A 89 -4.23 2.01 -27.03
C TRP A 89 -3.21 1.37 -27.98
N LYS A 90 -2.43 0.39 -27.50
CA LYS A 90 -1.42 -0.33 -28.32
C LYS A 90 -1.98 -1.08 -29.52
N ARG A 91 -3.28 -1.38 -29.51
CA ARG A 91 -3.97 -2.09 -30.61
C ARG A 91 -4.51 -1.15 -31.68
N LEU A 92 -4.44 0.17 -31.46
CA LEU A 92 -4.73 1.14 -32.50
C LEU A 92 -3.67 1.05 -33.61
N PRO A 93 -4.04 1.37 -34.86
CA PRO A 93 -3.07 1.41 -35.97
C PRO A 93 -1.94 2.40 -35.66
N GLN A 94 -0.70 2.01 -36.01
CA GLN A 94 0.52 2.72 -35.58
C GLN A 94 0.56 4.18 -36.00
N ASP A 95 0.03 4.54 -37.17
CA ASP A 95 -0.01 5.93 -37.64
C ASP A 95 -1.38 6.61 -37.44
N LEU A 96 -2.34 5.89 -36.83
CA LEU A 96 -3.74 6.32 -36.71
C LEU A 96 -4.38 6.67 -38.06
N GLU A 97 -3.86 6.03 -39.11
CA GLU A 97 -4.33 6.09 -40.50
C GLU A 97 -5.22 4.88 -40.81
N GLU A 98 -6.07 5.03 -41.82
CA GLU A 98 -6.97 3.97 -42.27
C GLU A 98 -6.19 2.77 -42.81
N ILE A 99 -6.63 1.58 -42.43
CA ILE A 99 -6.13 0.32 -43.00
C ILE A 99 -7.32 -0.32 -43.74
N PRO A 100 -7.30 -0.38 -45.09
CA PRO A 100 -8.40 -0.92 -45.87
C PRO A 100 -8.80 -2.32 -45.41
N GLY A 101 -10.07 -2.50 -45.04
CA GLY A 101 -10.61 -3.78 -44.57
C GLY A 101 -10.46 -4.06 -43.07
N GLU A 102 -9.64 -3.29 -42.33
CA GLU A 102 -9.44 -3.48 -40.89
C GLU A 102 -9.95 -2.31 -40.04
N TRP A 103 -9.59 -1.07 -40.42
CA TRP A 103 -9.85 0.14 -39.64
C TRP A 103 -10.28 1.30 -40.53
N THR A 104 -11.46 1.86 -40.26
CA THR A 104 -11.91 3.12 -40.85
C THR A 104 -11.49 4.32 -39.98
N GLN A 105 -11.39 5.52 -40.57
CA GLN A 105 -10.98 6.72 -39.83
C GLN A 105 -12.01 7.09 -38.76
N SER A 106 -13.29 6.81 -39.02
CA SER A 106 -14.37 7.01 -38.07
C SER A 106 -14.22 6.12 -36.84
N GLU A 107 -13.87 4.84 -37.02
CA GLU A 107 -13.62 3.90 -35.93
C GLU A 107 -12.39 4.27 -35.11
N ILE A 108 -11.32 4.71 -35.76
CA ILE A 108 -10.11 5.21 -35.08
C ILE A 108 -10.46 6.44 -34.22
N THR A 109 -11.17 7.41 -34.80
CA THR A 109 -11.59 8.63 -34.10
C THR A 109 -12.48 8.31 -32.90
N MET A 110 -13.47 7.44 -33.08
CA MET A 110 -14.37 7.01 -32.00
C MET A 110 -13.62 6.24 -30.90
N SER A 111 -12.65 5.41 -31.27
CA SER A 111 -11.85 4.65 -30.31
C SER A 111 -10.98 5.57 -29.47
N ILE A 112 -10.34 6.58 -30.05
CA ILE A 112 -9.56 7.58 -29.32
C ILE A 112 -10.45 8.36 -28.34
N GLU A 113 -11.65 8.76 -28.77
CA GLU A 113 -12.59 9.45 -27.89
C GLU A 113 -13.02 8.55 -26.71
N CYS A 114 -13.32 7.27 -26.98
CA CYS A 114 -13.63 6.31 -25.92
C CYS A 114 -12.46 6.13 -24.95
N LEU A 115 -11.22 6.05 -25.44
CA LEU A 115 -10.03 5.94 -24.60
C LEU A 115 -9.83 7.19 -23.74
N ARG A 116 -10.08 8.38 -24.29
CA ARG A 116 -10.02 9.65 -23.55
C ARG A 116 -11.04 9.69 -22.42
N LEU A 117 -12.30 9.36 -22.70
CA LEU A 117 -13.37 9.32 -21.70
C LEU A 117 -13.08 8.29 -20.61
N LEU A 118 -12.67 7.08 -20.98
CA LEU A 118 -12.33 6.04 -20.01
C LEU A 118 -11.12 6.43 -19.15
N HIS A 119 -10.12 7.11 -19.72
CA HIS A 119 -9.01 7.67 -18.96
C HIS A 119 -9.49 8.69 -17.93
N ALA A 120 -10.38 9.61 -18.34
CA ALA A 120 -10.95 10.63 -17.45
C ALA A 120 -11.71 9.99 -16.28
N ASP A 121 -12.57 9.00 -16.56
CA ASP A 121 -13.32 8.27 -15.52
C ASP A 121 -12.38 7.54 -14.55
N LEU A 122 -11.31 6.92 -15.05
CA LEU A 122 -10.33 6.26 -14.19
C LEU A 122 -9.55 7.25 -13.33
N CYS A 123 -9.23 8.44 -13.85
CA CYS A 123 -8.64 9.52 -13.06
C CYS A 123 -9.59 10.01 -11.96
N GLU A 124 -10.89 10.13 -12.24
CA GLU A 124 -11.89 10.51 -11.25
C GLU A 124 -12.02 9.44 -10.15
N ILE A 125 -12.00 8.16 -10.52
CA ILE A 125 -11.97 7.03 -9.56
C ILE A 125 -10.75 7.11 -8.63
N ILE A 126 -9.58 7.55 -9.12
CA ILE A 126 -8.40 7.80 -8.28
C ILE A 126 -8.65 8.97 -7.31
N LYS A 127 -9.26 10.06 -7.76
CA LYS A 127 -9.58 11.21 -6.88
C LYS A 127 -10.53 10.79 -5.77
N VAL A 128 -11.62 10.11 -6.11
CA VAL A 128 -12.61 9.61 -5.13
C VAL A 128 -11.96 8.70 -4.10
N PHE A 129 -11.07 7.80 -4.52
CA PHE A 129 -10.30 6.96 -3.60
C PHE A 129 -9.38 7.78 -2.69
N SER A 130 -8.65 8.74 -3.26
CA SER A 130 -7.69 9.56 -2.52
C SER A 130 -8.40 10.42 -1.46
N LEU A 131 -9.65 10.84 -1.70
CA LEU A 131 -10.46 11.56 -0.72
C LEU A 131 -11.12 10.62 0.30
N GLY A 132 -11.72 9.52 -0.15
CA GLY A 132 -12.43 8.59 0.73
C GLY A 132 -11.50 7.68 1.52
N TYR A 133 -10.84 6.75 0.82
CA TYR A 133 -9.94 5.77 1.43
C TYR A 133 -8.61 6.39 1.88
N GLY A 134 -8.21 7.51 1.25
CA GLY A 134 -7.00 8.22 1.63
C GLY A 134 -6.99 8.72 3.07
N MET A 135 -8.15 9.05 3.68
CA MET A 135 -8.22 9.36 5.12
C MET A 135 -7.90 8.14 5.99
N ILE A 136 -8.40 6.97 5.61
CA ILE A 136 -8.14 5.72 6.33
C ILE A 136 -6.65 5.37 6.22
N LEU A 137 -6.07 5.50 5.01
CA LEU A 137 -4.64 5.31 4.78
C LEU A 137 -3.78 6.32 5.56
N LEU A 138 -4.20 7.58 5.63
CA LEU A 138 -3.52 8.61 6.42
C LEU A 138 -3.47 8.24 7.90
N GLY A 139 -4.62 7.86 8.48
CA GLY A 139 -4.70 7.43 9.87
C GLY A 139 -3.87 6.17 10.11
N TYR A 140 -3.98 5.18 9.23
CA TYR A 140 -3.19 3.96 9.30
C TYR A 140 -1.69 4.26 9.28
N ILE A 141 -1.19 5.02 8.31
CA ILE A 141 0.24 5.28 8.17
C ILE A 141 0.78 6.08 9.36
N THR A 142 0.06 7.13 9.79
CA THR A 142 0.51 7.98 10.91
C THR A 142 0.49 7.24 12.25
N LEU A 143 -0.58 6.50 12.56
CA LEU A 143 -0.67 5.73 13.80
C LEU A 143 0.31 4.55 13.80
N SER A 144 0.47 3.85 12.68
CA SER A 144 1.44 2.75 12.56
C SER A 144 2.88 3.28 12.72
N PHE A 145 3.18 4.45 12.17
CA PHE A 145 4.48 5.09 12.33
C PHE A 145 4.76 5.42 13.81
N ILE A 146 3.80 6.04 14.50
CA ILE A 146 3.92 6.36 15.93
C ILE A 146 4.07 5.08 16.75
N SER A 147 3.28 4.03 16.45
CA SER A 147 3.37 2.73 17.13
C SER A 147 4.76 2.13 16.97
N LEU A 148 5.28 2.05 15.74
CA LEU A 148 6.61 1.53 15.45
C LEU A 148 7.72 2.32 16.18
N LEU A 149 7.61 3.65 16.18
CA LEU A 149 8.54 4.54 16.87
C LEU A 149 8.53 4.29 18.39
N MET A 150 7.35 4.26 19.01
CA MET A 150 7.20 4.05 20.44
C MET A 150 7.62 2.64 20.85
N PHE A 151 7.25 1.61 20.07
CA PHE A 151 7.65 0.24 20.30
C PHE A 151 9.18 0.09 20.28
N THR A 152 9.82 0.68 19.26
CA THR A 152 11.28 0.68 19.15
C THR A 152 11.94 1.41 20.30
N PHE A 153 11.44 2.59 20.67
CA PHE A 153 11.96 3.33 21.81
C PHE A 153 11.82 2.53 23.11
N MET A 154 10.65 1.98 23.40
CA MET A 154 10.41 1.18 24.61
C MET A 154 11.35 -0.02 24.68
N TYR A 155 11.61 -0.66 23.54
CA TYR A 155 12.52 -1.78 23.42
C TYR A 155 13.98 -1.42 23.79
N PHE A 156 14.44 -0.20 23.48
CA PHE A 156 15.77 0.30 23.86
C PHE A 156 15.81 1.00 25.24
N ALA A 157 14.73 1.66 25.65
CA ALA A 157 14.66 2.47 26.86
C ALA A 157 14.56 1.62 28.12
N VAL A 158 13.86 0.48 28.03
CA VAL A 158 13.82 -0.53 29.07
C VAL A 158 15.20 -1.19 29.14
N ASN A 159 16.09 -0.64 29.97
CA ASN A 159 17.36 -1.28 30.35
C ASN A 159 17.05 -2.63 31.02
N TYR A 160 16.88 -3.69 30.24
CA TYR A 160 16.66 -5.06 30.74
C TYR A 160 18.02 -5.78 30.92
N PRO A 161 18.10 -6.81 31.80
CA PRO A 161 19.29 -7.13 32.58
C PRO A 161 20.48 -7.55 31.72
N SER A 162 21.66 -7.40 32.32
CA SER A 162 22.97 -7.81 31.79
C SER A 162 22.86 -9.12 31.01
N PHE A 163 23.10 -9.05 29.70
CA PHE A 163 22.99 -10.15 28.77
C PHE A 163 23.77 -11.38 29.24
N ASP A 164 23.12 -12.53 29.26
CA ASP A 164 23.82 -13.77 28.95
C ASP A 164 23.92 -13.84 27.42
N LEU A 165 25.14 -13.78 26.88
CA LEU A 165 25.46 -13.70 25.44
C LEU A 165 25.06 -14.97 24.63
N SER A 166 24.22 -15.83 25.21
CA SER A 166 23.73 -17.03 24.54
C SER A 166 22.96 -16.65 23.26
N PHE A 167 23.16 -17.41 22.20
CA PHE A 167 22.44 -17.20 20.94
C PHE A 167 20.91 -17.31 21.11
N LYS A 168 20.45 -18.14 22.06
CA LYS A 168 19.02 -18.39 22.33
C LYS A 168 18.33 -17.17 22.97
N SER A 169 18.99 -16.49 23.92
CA SER A 169 18.46 -15.27 24.56
C SER A 169 18.39 -14.11 23.56
N ILE A 170 19.39 -13.97 22.69
CA ILE A 170 19.39 -12.94 21.64
C ILE A 170 18.24 -13.15 20.65
N ILE A 171 17.99 -14.38 20.20
CA ILE A 171 16.89 -14.68 19.26
C ILE A 171 15.53 -14.33 19.86
N VAL A 172 15.26 -14.79 21.09
CA VAL A 172 13.96 -14.55 21.74
C VAL A 172 13.71 -13.05 21.92
N TRP A 173 14.77 -12.27 22.15
CA TRP A 173 14.69 -10.83 22.30
C TRP A 173 14.49 -10.11 20.96
N CYS A 174 15.37 -10.33 19.98
CA CYS A 174 15.35 -9.64 18.69
C CYS A 174 14.14 -9.99 17.82
N PHE A 175 13.58 -11.19 17.98
CA PHE A 175 12.54 -11.70 17.09
C PHE A 175 11.26 -10.85 17.07
N PRO A 176 10.64 -10.46 18.22
CA PRO A 176 9.49 -9.54 18.23
C PRO A 176 9.75 -8.21 17.53
N LEU A 177 10.95 -7.64 17.68
CA LEU A 177 11.34 -6.40 17.02
C LEU A 177 11.42 -6.59 15.51
N ILE A 178 12.23 -7.56 15.07
CA ILE A 178 12.41 -7.89 13.65
C ILE A 178 11.06 -8.20 13.00
N HIS A 179 10.20 -8.96 13.68
CA HIS A 179 8.87 -9.32 13.19
C HIS A 179 8.01 -8.07 12.95
N SER A 180 7.94 -7.16 13.92
CA SER A 180 7.16 -5.92 13.81
C SER A 180 7.66 -5.02 12.68
N TYR A 181 8.99 -4.89 12.53
CA TYR A 181 9.60 -4.16 11.42
C TYR A 181 9.29 -4.78 10.06
N CYS A 182 9.41 -6.11 9.94
CA CYS A 182 9.12 -6.83 8.70
C CYS A 182 7.67 -6.63 8.31
N GLN A 183 6.74 -6.77 9.26
CA GLN A 183 5.33 -6.58 9.00
C GLN A 183 5.00 -5.16 8.55
N TYR A 184 5.46 -4.15 9.29
CA TYR A 184 5.27 -2.75 8.91
C TYR A 184 5.81 -2.47 7.51
N SER A 185 7.02 -2.97 7.22
CA SER A 185 7.68 -2.80 5.93
C SER A 185 6.88 -3.46 4.80
N ILE A 186 6.44 -4.71 4.97
CA ILE A 186 5.64 -5.42 3.96
C ILE A 186 4.35 -4.67 3.67
N PHE A 187 3.62 -4.26 4.72
CA PHE A 187 2.33 -3.58 4.55
C PHE A 187 2.50 -2.20 3.89
N HIS A 188 3.42 -1.36 4.37
CA HIS A 188 3.66 -0.05 3.78
C HIS A 188 4.19 -0.14 2.35
N MET A 189 5.17 -1.02 2.10
CA MET A 189 5.72 -1.21 0.76
C MET A 189 4.68 -1.74 -0.21
N SER A 190 3.77 -2.62 0.21
CA SER A 190 2.72 -3.12 -0.67
C SER A 190 1.81 -2.00 -1.19
N ILE A 191 1.36 -1.09 -0.32
CA ILE A 191 0.55 0.07 -0.69
C ILE A 191 1.33 0.98 -1.64
N VAL A 192 2.58 1.30 -1.29
CA VAL A 192 3.43 2.20 -2.09
C VAL A 192 3.74 1.64 -3.46
N VAL A 193 4.06 0.35 -3.57
CA VAL A 193 4.36 -0.31 -4.85
C VAL A 193 3.13 -0.30 -5.75
N TYR A 194 1.95 -0.67 -5.24
CA TYR A 194 0.73 -0.65 -6.04
C TYR A 194 0.33 0.77 -6.46
N ALA A 195 0.46 1.76 -5.57
CA ALA A 195 0.18 3.16 -5.90
C ALA A 195 1.15 3.67 -6.98
N SER A 196 2.44 3.36 -6.85
CA SER A 196 3.48 3.73 -7.81
C SER A 196 3.23 3.08 -9.18
N LEU A 197 2.89 1.79 -9.20
CA LEU A 197 2.51 1.08 -10.43
C LEU A 197 1.30 1.72 -11.11
N THR A 198 0.27 2.10 -10.33
CA THR A 198 -0.92 2.77 -10.86
C THR A 198 -0.56 4.10 -11.53
N ASN A 199 0.28 4.90 -10.87
CA ASN A 199 0.74 6.18 -11.41
C ASN A 199 1.59 6.00 -12.69
N GLU A 200 2.43 4.96 -12.74
CA GLU A 200 3.21 4.61 -13.93
C GLU A 200 2.29 4.24 -15.10
N LYS A 201 1.31 3.35 -14.86
CA LYS A 201 0.35 2.94 -15.89
C LYS A 201 -0.54 4.07 -16.37
N LYS A 202 -0.93 5.00 -15.49
CA LYS A 202 -1.58 6.25 -15.87
C LYS A 202 -0.69 7.11 -16.77
N ARG A 203 0.62 7.22 -16.50
CA ARG A 203 1.56 8.02 -17.31
C ARG A 203 1.91 7.39 -18.66
N GLU A 204 1.78 6.07 -18.81
CA GLU A 204 2.13 5.35 -20.04
C GLU A 204 1.30 5.86 -21.25
N ILE A 205 -0.01 6.09 -21.09
CA ILE A 205 -0.86 6.64 -22.17
C ILE A 205 -0.48 8.08 -22.54
N ILE A 206 -0.04 8.87 -21.56
CA ILE A 206 0.44 10.24 -21.77
C ILE A 206 1.71 10.21 -22.63
N SER A 207 2.58 9.24 -22.37
CA SER A 207 3.78 9.03 -23.19
C SER A 207 3.40 8.70 -24.65
N TYR A 208 2.39 7.87 -24.87
CA TYR A 208 1.94 7.55 -26.23
C TYR A 208 1.34 8.74 -26.96
N LEU A 209 0.51 9.53 -26.28
CA LEU A 209 -0.05 10.75 -26.86
C LEU A 209 1.04 11.74 -27.28
N ARG A 210 2.11 11.88 -26.47
CA ARG A 210 3.24 12.76 -26.78
C ARG A 210 4.12 12.26 -27.93
N SER A 211 4.13 10.95 -28.22
CA SER A 211 4.97 10.41 -29.31
C SER A 211 4.40 10.62 -30.72
N TYR A 212 3.11 10.95 -30.85
CA TYR A 212 2.48 11.14 -32.17
C TYR A 212 2.79 12.49 -32.79
N ARG A 213 3.09 12.49 -34.10
CA ARG A 213 3.15 13.72 -34.91
C ARG A 213 1.75 14.16 -35.28
N ILE A 214 1.15 14.98 -34.41
CA ILE A 214 -0.22 15.53 -34.55
C ILE A 214 -0.43 16.30 -35.87
N SER A 215 0.66 16.77 -36.52
CA SER A 215 0.61 17.48 -37.80
C SER A 215 0.03 16.64 -38.94
N ASN A 216 0.28 15.33 -38.94
CA ASN A 216 -0.01 14.44 -40.07
C ASN A 216 -1.36 13.72 -39.93
N LEU A 217 -2.05 13.92 -38.81
CA LEU A 217 -3.28 13.21 -38.51
C LEU A 217 -4.50 13.85 -39.19
N PRO A 218 -5.50 13.05 -39.60
CA PRO A 218 -6.76 13.55 -40.12
C PRO A 218 -7.46 14.48 -39.13
N PHE A 219 -8.20 15.47 -39.66
CA PHE A 219 -8.71 16.61 -38.88
C PHE A 219 -9.47 16.21 -37.61
N HIS A 220 -10.39 15.25 -37.70
CA HIS A 220 -11.19 14.80 -36.55
C HIS A 220 -10.34 14.06 -35.50
N THR A 221 -9.45 13.17 -35.92
CA THR A 221 -8.49 12.48 -35.03
C THR A 221 -7.57 13.46 -34.33
N LYS A 222 -7.07 14.46 -35.08
CA LYS A 222 -6.24 15.55 -34.57
C LYS A 222 -6.96 16.37 -33.50
N LEU A 223 -8.25 16.66 -33.70
CA LEU A 223 -9.06 17.36 -32.71
C LEU A 223 -9.18 16.55 -31.42
N GLN A 224 -9.47 15.25 -31.51
CA GLN A 224 -9.62 14.39 -30.33
C GLN A 224 -8.33 14.26 -29.52
N ILE A 225 -7.19 14.10 -30.19
CA ILE A 225 -5.88 14.03 -29.52
C ILE A 225 -5.55 15.37 -28.85
N LYS A 226 -5.86 16.50 -29.48
CA LYS A 226 -5.68 17.83 -28.86
C LYS A 226 -6.55 17.99 -27.61
N MET A 227 -7.81 17.56 -27.66
CA MET A 227 -8.70 17.60 -26.49
C MET A 227 -8.14 16.73 -25.36
N PHE A 228 -7.66 15.52 -25.67
CA PHE A 228 -7.03 14.65 -24.68
C PHE A 228 -5.78 15.31 -24.08
N MET A 229 -4.89 15.87 -24.91
CA MET A 229 -3.69 16.57 -24.44
C MET A 229 -4.00 17.76 -23.53
N ASN A 230 -5.06 18.52 -23.82
CA ASN A 230 -5.45 19.66 -22.99
C ASN A 230 -5.90 19.24 -21.58
N GLN A 231 -6.38 18.01 -21.40
CA GLN A 231 -6.78 17.47 -20.10
C GLN A 231 -5.60 16.86 -19.32
N MET A 232 -4.44 16.66 -19.95
CA MET A 232 -3.27 16.04 -19.31
C MET A 232 -2.78 16.72 -18.04
N PRO A 233 -2.66 18.06 -17.95
CA PRO A 233 -2.11 18.70 -16.75
C PRO A 233 -2.92 18.35 -15.50
N GLU A 234 -4.25 18.32 -15.63
CA GLU A 234 -5.14 17.90 -14.55
C GLU A 234 -4.89 16.43 -14.20
N PHE A 235 -4.82 15.54 -15.20
CA PHE A 235 -4.58 14.12 -14.96
C PHE A 235 -3.19 13.82 -14.36
N GLU A 236 -2.16 14.57 -14.72
CA GLU A 236 -0.82 14.44 -14.14
C GLU A 236 -0.83 14.84 -12.66
N SER A 237 -1.56 15.90 -12.30
CA SER A 237 -1.72 16.36 -10.92
C SER A 237 -2.50 15.38 -10.02
N ASN A 238 -3.36 14.54 -10.60
CA ASN A 238 -4.16 13.53 -9.89
C ASN A 238 -3.34 12.30 -9.48
N VAL A 239 -2.27 12.51 -8.73
CA VAL A 239 -1.47 11.44 -8.12
C VAL A 239 -2.24 10.86 -6.94
N MET A 240 -2.17 9.54 -6.77
CA MET A 240 -2.76 8.89 -5.60
C MET A 240 -2.14 9.45 -4.31
N SER A 241 -2.98 9.99 -3.43
CA SER A 241 -2.58 10.63 -2.18
C SER A 241 -3.40 10.11 -1.01
N ALA A 242 -2.83 10.21 0.19
CA ALA A 242 -3.57 10.01 1.42
C ALA A 242 -4.23 11.33 1.81
N TYR A 243 -5.49 11.52 1.37
CA TYR A 243 -6.30 12.69 1.66
C TYR A 243 -5.65 14.03 1.24
N GLY A 244 -4.88 14.02 0.14
CA GLY A 244 -4.17 15.21 -0.34
C GLY A 244 -2.98 15.68 0.50
N ILE A 245 -2.69 15.05 1.66
CA ILE A 245 -1.59 15.46 2.54
C ILE A 245 -0.24 14.97 2.00
N PHE A 246 -0.15 13.69 1.65
CA PHE A 246 1.06 13.13 1.06
C PHE A 246 0.75 12.21 -0.12
N ASN A 247 1.58 12.35 -1.15
CA ASN A 247 1.55 11.49 -2.32
C ASN A 247 2.13 10.12 -1.96
N ILE A 248 1.37 9.07 -2.26
CA ILE A 248 1.80 7.69 -1.98
C ILE A 248 2.72 7.26 -3.13
N ASN A 249 4.02 7.50 -2.95
CA ASN A 249 5.07 7.18 -3.93
C ASN A 249 6.32 6.63 -3.23
N LEU A 250 7.33 6.24 -3.98
CA LEU A 250 8.55 5.67 -3.40
C LEU A 250 9.33 6.69 -2.53
N HIS A 251 9.27 7.98 -2.87
CA HIS A 251 9.91 9.04 -2.07
C HIS A 251 9.32 9.11 -0.65
N PHE A 252 8.03 8.83 -0.50
CA PHE A 252 7.37 8.74 0.80
C PHE A 252 8.04 7.71 1.74
N VAL A 253 8.49 6.58 1.22
CA VAL A 253 9.17 5.54 2.02
C VAL A 253 10.49 6.08 2.57
N LEU A 254 11.28 6.74 1.72
CA LEU A 254 12.56 7.33 2.13
C LEU A 254 12.36 8.38 3.22
N THR A 255 11.37 9.26 3.09
CA THR A 255 11.07 10.28 4.10
C THR A 255 10.62 9.66 5.43
N ASN A 256 9.83 8.58 5.40
CA ASN A 256 9.42 7.88 6.62
C ASN A 256 10.60 7.19 7.31
N LEU A 257 11.53 6.61 6.55
CA LEU A 257 12.74 6.00 7.13
C LEU A 257 13.61 7.04 7.84
N ILE A 258 13.85 8.18 7.20
CA ILE A 258 14.62 9.29 7.80
C ILE A 258 13.91 9.80 9.07
N LEU A 259 12.59 9.96 9.01
CA LEU A 259 11.79 10.40 10.16
C LEU A 259 11.83 9.36 11.31
N LEU A 260 11.82 8.07 10.98
CA LEU A 260 11.91 7.00 11.97
C LEU A 260 13.26 7.04 12.69
N PHE A 261 14.37 7.09 11.96
CA PHE A 261 15.71 7.16 12.56
C PHE A 261 15.90 8.40 13.42
N SER A 262 15.52 9.58 12.89
CA SER A 262 15.62 10.84 13.64
C SER A 262 14.72 10.84 14.88
N GLY A 263 13.50 10.31 14.79
CA GLY A 263 12.58 10.15 15.92
C GLY A 263 13.14 9.23 17.00
N ILE A 264 13.68 8.07 16.62
CA ILE A 264 14.30 7.13 17.56
C ILE A 264 15.48 7.80 18.28
N LEU A 265 16.38 8.45 17.54
CA LEU A 265 17.52 9.15 18.11
C LEU A 265 17.09 10.23 19.11
N THR A 266 16.07 11.01 18.76
CA THR A 266 15.50 12.05 19.64
C THR A 266 14.94 11.44 20.91
N LEU A 267 14.15 10.35 20.81
CA LEU A 267 13.59 9.68 21.98
C LEU A 267 14.67 9.08 22.87
N ILE A 268 15.74 8.51 22.30
CA ILE A 268 16.89 8.01 23.05
C ILE A 268 17.59 9.16 23.80
N GLN A 269 17.81 10.30 23.14
CA GLN A 269 18.39 11.49 23.77
C GLN A 269 17.50 12.05 24.90
N MET A 270 16.19 11.92 24.77
CA MET A 270 15.20 12.37 25.76
C MET A 270 14.84 11.31 26.81
N LYS A 271 15.53 10.16 26.86
CA LYS A 271 15.17 9.04 27.75
C LYS A 271 15.00 9.46 29.22
N ASP A 272 15.85 10.35 29.70
CA ASP A 272 15.85 10.83 31.09
C ASP A 272 14.89 12.00 31.33
N HIS A 273 14.21 12.49 30.29
CA HIS A 273 13.21 13.54 30.44
C HIS A 273 12.04 13.04 31.32
N PRO A 274 11.55 13.83 32.30
CA PRO A 274 10.57 13.38 33.29
C PRO A 274 9.32 12.72 32.69
N THR A 275 8.79 13.30 31.60
CA THR A 275 7.62 12.78 30.89
C THR A 275 7.90 11.42 30.25
N ILE A 276 9.03 11.27 29.56
CA ILE A 276 9.40 10.04 28.86
C ILE A 276 9.71 8.93 29.86
N SER A 277 10.44 9.27 30.93
CA SER A 277 10.71 8.35 32.04
C SER A 277 9.42 7.85 32.71
N SER A 278 8.44 8.74 32.95
CA SER A 278 7.15 8.38 33.53
C SER A 278 6.33 7.43 32.63
N ILE A 279 6.27 7.73 31.32
CA ILE A 279 5.58 6.89 30.33
C ILE A 279 6.23 5.51 30.28
N SER A 280 7.56 5.44 30.16
CA SER A 280 8.28 4.16 30.09
C SER A 280 8.03 3.27 31.32
N LYS A 281 8.08 3.85 32.53
CA LYS A 281 7.77 3.14 33.78
C LYS A 281 6.34 2.60 33.80
N THR A 282 5.37 3.42 33.38
CA THR A 282 3.95 3.03 33.35
C THR A 282 3.71 1.86 32.41
N VAL A 283 4.27 1.93 31.19
CA VAL A 283 4.18 0.85 30.20
C VAL A 283 4.85 -0.41 30.72
N MET A 284 6.01 -0.29 31.37
CA MET A 284 6.73 -1.43 31.94
C MET A 284 5.94 -2.14 33.05
N VAL A 285 5.30 -1.39 33.95
CA VAL A 285 4.41 -1.94 34.99
C VAL A 285 3.25 -2.72 34.35
N TYR A 286 2.63 -2.17 33.32
CA TYR A 286 1.56 -2.85 32.59
C TYR A 286 2.04 -4.13 31.92
N PHE A 287 3.20 -4.08 31.27
CA PHE A 287 3.80 -5.21 30.57
C PHE A 287 4.14 -6.36 31.54
N ILE A 288 4.80 -6.06 32.66
CA ILE A 288 5.14 -7.06 33.70
C ILE A 288 3.87 -7.72 34.26
N LYS A 289 2.82 -6.91 34.51
CA LYS A 289 1.53 -7.43 35.00
C LYS A 289 0.91 -8.45 34.04
N GLN A 290 1.03 -8.21 32.74
CA GLN A 290 0.43 -9.06 31.70
C GLN A 290 1.28 -10.27 31.30
N TYR A 291 2.62 -10.15 31.29
CA TYR A 291 3.52 -11.13 30.68
C TYR A 291 4.63 -11.68 31.59
N GLY A 292 4.73 -11.25 32.85
CA GLY A 292 5.91 -11.44 33.72
C GLY A 292 6.23 -12.84 34.25
N ASN A 293 5.81 -13.94 33.60
CA ASN A 293 6.08 -15.31 34.08
C ASN A 293 7.17 -16.08 33.31
N LEU A 294 7.95 -15.43 32.43
CA LEU A 294 9.04 -16.11 31.70
C LEU A 294 10.25 -16.51 32.57
N TYR A 295 10.32 -16.07 33.84
CA TYR A 295 11.45 -16.35 34.74
C TYR A 295 11.21 -17.46 35.78
N ASN A 296 9.99 -17.96 35.95
CA ASN A 296 9.68 -18.90 37.04
C ASN A 296 9.67 -20.39 36.62
N HIS A 297 9.84 -20.71 35.34
CA HIS A 297 9.78 -22.09 34.83
C HIS A 297 11.14 -22.72 34.51
N THR A 298 12.26 -22.02 34.71
CA THR A 298 13.61 -22.58 34.51
C THR A 298 14.26 -23.08 35.80
N ASN A 299 13.60 -22.96 36.96
CA ASN A 299 14.12 -23.38 38.27
C ASN A 299 13.19 -24.40 38.97
N SER A 300 12.63 -25.36 38.21
CA SER A 300 11.97 -26.54 38.78
C SER A 300 12.43 -27.80 38.06
#